data_AF-A0A2P8GLR6-F1
#
_entry.id   AF-A0A2P8GLR6-F1
#
_cell.length_a   1.000
_cell.length_b   1.000
_cell.length_c   1.000
_cell.angle_alpha   90.00
_cell.angle_beta   90.00
_cell.angle_gamma   90.00
#
_symmetry.space_group_name_H-M   'P 1'
#
loop_
_entity.id
_entity.type
_entity.pdbx_description
1 polymer ?
#
loop_
_entity_poly.entity_id
_entity_poly.type
_entity_poly.pdbx_seq_one_letter_code
_entity_poly.pdbx_strand_id
1 'polypeptide(L)'
;MTWWEKLTMNFPGIRSTKSIAGALKSKRWGKEKIIRPSRSLQVFSIALVLLPAYVWMWILKLLLEYTFPFLVFLFGFFMMSFIIYLILRNSFFNKRYIYTIRVNRDAISIRKNKFYWRDIVETCIMYKYEGRTMNKYLLIFRKDEIVEKFDLYKFSISDKKLSEIIEYYKANN
;
A
#
# COMPACT_ATOMS: atom_id res chain seq x y z
N MET A 1 22.35 14.40 4.05
CA MET A 1 21.64 15.16 2.98
C MET A 1 22.58 15.28 1.80
N THR A 2 22.16 14.87 0.60
CA THR A 2 23.04 14.93 -0.59
C THR A 2 22.55 15.94 -1.61
N TRP A 3 23.49 16.54 -2.33
CA TRP A 3 23.24 17.57 -3.35
C TRP A 3 22.35 17.07 -4.50
N TRP A 4 22.42 15.77 -4.79
CA TRP A 4 21.59 15.08 -5.79
C TRP A 4 20.08 15.05 -5.44
N GLU A 5 19.74 14.97 -4.16
CA GLU A 5 18.35 15.00 -3.69
C GLU A 5 17.73 16.40 -3.86
N LYS A 6 18.56 17.46 -3.80
CA LYS A 6 18.16 18.86 -4.06
C LYS A 6 17.78 19.10 -5.52
N LEU A 7 18.56 18.55 -6.45
CA LEU A 7 18.34 18.72 -7.90
C LEU A 7 17.12 17.95 -8.43
N THR A 8 16.78 16.83 -7.80
CA THR A 8 15.64 16.00 -8.23
C THR A 8 14.29 16.41 -7.64
N MET A 9 14.26 17.48 -6.81
CA MET A 9 13.09 17.86 -6.02
C MET A 9 12.47 16.69 -5.23
N ASN A 10 13.28 15.67 -4.88
CA ASN A 10 12.79 14.45 -4.25
C ASN A 10 12.67 14.60 -2.72
N PHE A 11 12.03 15.69 -2.30
CA PHE A 11 11.83 15.98 -0.90
C PHE A 11 10.53 15.37 -0.38
N PRO A 12 10.56 14.70 0.78
CA PRO A 12 9.33 14.24 1.40
C PRO A 12 8.50 15.45 1.86
N GLY A 13 7.36 15.68 1.23
CA GLY A 13 6.37 16.64 1.70
C GLY A 13 5.60 16.02 2.85
N ILE A 14 5.67 16.59 4.06
CA ILE A 14 4.94 16.10 5.23
C ILE A 14 3.83 17.09 5.56
N ARG A 15 2.61 16.60 5.73
CA ARG A 15 1.45 17.40 6.12
C ARG A 15 0.73 16.74 7.29
N SER A 16 0.45 17.50 8.35
CA SER A 16 -0.29 17.03 9.52
C SER A 16 -1.71 16.63 9.15
N THR A 17 -2.22 15.53 9.69
CA THR A 17 -3.62 15.11 9.47
C THR A 17 -4.60 16.18 9.93
N LYS A 18 -4.28 16.91 11.00
CA LYS A 18 -5.07 18.06 11.48
C LYS A 18 -5.21 19.14 10.39
N SER A 19 -4.12 19.45 9.70
CA SER A 19 -4.12 20.45 8.61
C SER A 19 -4.90 19.98 7.38
N ILE A 20 -4.84 18.69 7.05
CA ILE A 20 -5.49 18.11 5.86
C ILE A 20 -7.00 17.92 6.10
N ALA A 21 -7.39 17.51 7.31
CA ALA A 21 -8.80 17.34 7.69
C ALA A 21 -9.55 18.67 7.63
N GLY A 22 -8.90 19.76 8.03
CA GLY A 22 -9.51 21.08 8.14
C GLY A 22 -10.57 21.10 9.25
N ALA A 23 -11.65 21.88 9.07
CA ALA A 23 -12.79 21.84 9.98
C ALA A 23 -13.48 20.47 9.87
N LEU A 24 -13.51 19.73 10.98
CA LEU A 24 -14.23 18.46 11.09
C LEU A 24 -15.70 18.69 10.72
N LYS A 25 -16.09 18.32 9.50
CA LYS A 25 -17.51 18.29 9.12
C LYS A 25 -18.21 17.34 10.08
N SER A 26 -19.45 17.67 10.45
CA SER A 26 -20.33 16.96 11.41
C SER A 26 -20.72 15.51 11.03
N LYS A 27 -19.90 14.84 10.22
CA LYS A 27 -20.04 13.43 9.89
C LYS A 27 -19.91 12.59 11.16
N ARG A 28 -21.00 11.93 11.53
CA ARG A 28 -20.99 10.88 12.54
C ARG A 28 -20.35 9.64 11.94
N TRP A 29 -19.11 9.39 12.32
CA TRP A 29 -18.49 8.09 12.10
C TRP A 29 -18.97 7.15 13.21
N GLY A 30 -19.18 5.87 12.90
CA GLY A 30 -19.67 4.88 13.86
C GLY A 30 -18.68 4.61 15.00
N LYS A 31 -18.87 3.53 15.76
CA LYS A 31 -17.95 3.18 16.87
C LYS A 31 -16.52 2.86 16.39
N GLU A 32 -16.40 2.31 15.19
CA GLU A 32 -15.13 1.92 14.58
C GLU A 32 -15.18 2.15 13.07
N LYS A 33 -14.04 2.54 12.49
CA LYS A 33 -13.85 2.55 11.05
C LYS A 33 -12.70 1.67 10.61
N ILE A 34 -13.02 0.69 9.76
CA ILE A 34 -12.05 -0.19 9.12
C ILE A 34 -11.76 0.32 7.71
N ILE A 35 -10.49 0.63 7.45
CA ILE A 35 -9.98 1.05 6.15
C ILE A 35 -9.18 -0.13 5.59
N ARG A 36 -9.59 -0.59 4.41
CA ARG A 36 -9.01 -1.74 3.70
C ARG A 36 -8.30 -1.26 2.43
N PRO A 37 -7.29 -2.00 1.93
CA PRO A 37 -6.71 -1.72 0.63
C PRO A 37 -7.77 -1.90 -0.46
N SER A 38 -7.57 -1.20 -1.57
CA SER A 38 -8.47 -1.22 -2.71
C SER A 38 -8.51 -2.60 -3.35
N ARG A 39 -9.73 -3.10 -3.56
CA ARG A 39 -9.96 -4.33 -4.34
C ARG A 39 -9.70 -4.13 -5.84
N SER A 40 -9.79 -2.90 -6.35
CA SER A 40 -9.61 -2.63 -7.80
C SER A 40 -8.22 -2.98 -8.30
N LEU A 41 -7.17 -2.69 -7.51
CA LEU A 41 -5.78 -3.05 -7.80
C LEU A 41 -5.57 -4.57 -7.83
N GLN A 42 -6.32 -5.31 -7.00
CA GLN A 42 -6.29 -6.78 -7.01
C GLN A 42 -6.94 -7.33 -8.28
N VAL A 43 -8.09 -6.77 -8.69
CA VAL A 43 -8.77 -7.16 -9.94
C VAL A 43 -7.90 -6.89 -11.17
N PHE A 44 -7.26 -5.71 -11.24
CA PHE A 44 -6.32 -5.38 -12.32
C PHE A 44 -5.14 -6.35 -12.37
N SER A 45 -4.61 -6.75 -11.20
CA SER A 45 -3.53 -7.74 -11.12
C SER A 45 -3.97 -9.10 -11.66
N ILE A 46 -5.21 -9.53 -11.40
CA ILE A 46 -5.77 -10.78 -11.94
C ILE A 46 -5.83 -10.70 -13.47
N ALA A 47 -6.36 -9.60 -14.02
CA ALA A 47 -6.42 -9.40 -15.46
C ALA A 47 -5.02 -9.42 -16.10
N LEU A 48 -4.03 -8.81 -15.43
CA LEU A 48 -2.64 -8.81 -15.89
C LEU A 48 -1.99 -10.21 -15.90
N VAL A 49 -2.43 -11.12 -15.02
CA VAL A 49 -1.92 -12.52 -14.97
C VAL A 49 -2.50 -13.38 -16.09
N LEU A 50 -3.67 -13.04 -16.64
CA LEU A 50 -4.31 -13.84 -17.69
C LEU A 50 -3.45 -13.92 -18.96
N LEU A 51 -2.78 -12.84 -19.34
CA LEU A 51 -1.94 -12.82 -20.55
C LEU A 51 -0.69 -13.73 -20.40
N PRO A 52 0.11 -13.63 -19.32
CA PRO A 52 1.15 -14.60 -19.02
C PRO A 52 0.65 -16.04 -18.91
N ALA A 53 -0.52 -16.26 -18.32
CA ALA A 53 -1.12 -17.60 -18.20
C ALA A 53 -1.49 -18.19 -19.57
N TYR A 54 -2.00 -17.36 -20.49
CA TYR A 54 -2.28 -17.78 -21.87
C TYR A 54 -1.00 -18.20 -22.60
N VAL A 55 0.06 -17.38 -22.51
CA VAL A 55 1.38 -17.70 -23.09
C VAL A 55 1.97 -18.95 -22.45
N TRP A 56 1.81 -19.13 -21.13
CA TRP A 56 2.23 -20.32 -20.41
C TRP A 56 1.56 -21.59 -20.92
N MET A 57 0.23 -21.55 -21.16
CA MET A 57 -0.53 -22.67 -21.74
C MET A 57 -0.06 -23.01 -23.16
N TRP A 58 0.26 -21.98 -23.95
CA TRP A 58 0.78 -22.18 -25.31
C TRP A 58 2.17 -22.83 -25.31
N ILE A 59 3.09 -22.38 -24.43
CA ILE A 59 4.40 -23.01 -24.27
C ILE A 59 4.27 -24.46 -23.78
N LEU A 60 3.35 -24.72 -22.84
CA LEU A 60 3.07 -26.08 -22.37
C LEU A 60 2.62 -26.98 -23.53
N LYS A 61 1.73 -26.49 -24.41
CA LYS A 61 1.32 -27.22 -25.61
C LYS A 61 2.50 -27.53 -26.52
N LEU A 62 3.37 -26.55 -26.80
CA LEU A 62 4.56 -26.77 -27.62
C LEU A 62 5.53 -27.79 -27.02
N LEU A 63 5.69 -27.79 -25.69
CA LEU A 63 6.53 -28.73 -24.98
C LEU A 63 6.01 -30.18 -25.07
N LEU A 64 4.69 -30.36 -25.17
CA LEU A 64 4.05 -31.67 -25.32
C LEU A 64 4.01 -32.16 -26.77
N GLU A 65 3.88 -31.25 -27.75
CA GLU A 65 3.77 -31.60 -29.18
C GLU A 65 5.13 -31.71 -29.90
N TYR A 66 6.13 -30.92 -29.51
CA TYR A 66 7.42 -30.84 -30.20
C TYR A 66 8.57 -31.35 -29.32
N THR A 67 9.30 -32.34 -29.81
CA THR A 67 10.48 -32.91 -29.14
C THR A 67 11.74 -32.06 -29.31
N PHE A 68 11.79 -31.16 -30.29
CA PHE A 68 12.92 -30.27 -30.52
C PHE A 68 12.46 -28.84 -30.87
N PRO A 69 13.04 -27.79 -30.26
CA PRO A 69 14.05 -27.78 -29.19
C PRO A 69 13.40 -27.81 -27.77
N PHE A 70 13.31 -29.00 -27.17
CA PHE A 70 12.69 -29.22 -25.84
C PHE A 70 13.24 -28.29 -24.74
N LEU A 71 14.56 -28.11 -24.67
CA LEU A 71 15.20 -27.27 -23.65
C LEU A 71 14.77 -25.80 -23.72
N VAL A 72 14.51 -25.28 -24.92
CA VAL A 72 14.06 -23.90 -25.12
C VAL A 72 12.65 -23.71 -24.57
N PHE A 73 11.74 -24.65 -24.85
CA PHE A 73 10.39 -24.61 -24.32
C PHE A 73 10.37 -24.79 -22.80
N LEU A 74 11.21 -25.68 -22.26
CA LEU A 74 11.32 -25.90 -20.82
C LEU A 74 11.79 -24.62 -20.12
N PHE A 75 12.83 -23.95 -20.65
CA PHE A 75 13.31 -22.69 -20.09
C PHE A 75 12.24 -21.59 -20.17
N GLY A 76 11.56 -21.44 -21.31
CA GLY A 76 10.47 -20.49 -21.48
C GLY A 76 9.33 -20.72 -20.47
N PHE A 77 8.97 -21.99 -20.23
CA PHE A 77 7.95 -22.36 -19.25
C PHE A 77 8.34 -21.98 -17.81
N PHE A 78 9.60 -22.23 -17.42
CA PHE A 78 10.10 -21.82 -16.11
C PHE A 78 10.10 -20.30 -15.94
N MET A 79 10.55 -19.56 -16.96
CA MET A 79 10.55 -18.09 -16.94
C MET A 79 9.12 -17.53 -16.80
N MET A 80 8.16 -18.06 -17.55
CA MET A 80 6.76 -17.63 -17.45
C MET A 80 6.15 -17.96 -16.08
N SER A 81 6.45 -19.15 -15.54
CA SER A 81 6.04 -19.53 -14.18
C SER A 81 6.60 -18.57 -13.13
N PHE A 82 7.86 -18.17 -13.28
CA PHE A 82 8.51 -17.20 -12.41
C PHE A 82 7.87 -15.81 -12.49
N ILE A 83 7.54 -15.33 -13.70
CA ILE A 83 6.84 -14.05 -13.90
C ILE A 83 5.47 -14.07 -13.22
N ILE A 84 4.68 -15.13 -13.43
CA ILE A 84 3.37 -15.29 -12.78
C ILE A 84 3.53 -15.28 -11.26
N TYR A 85 4.50 -16.03 -10.73
CA TYR A 85 4.81 -16.06 -9.31
C TYR A 85 5.14 -14.66 -8.75
N LEU A 86 5.99 -13.89 -9.44
CA LEU A 86 6.35 -12.54 -9.02
C LEU A 86 5.15 -11.60 -8.97
N ILE A 87 4.29 -11.65 -9.99
CA ILE A 87 3.06 -10.83 -10.05
C ILE A 87 2.15 -11.20 -8.88
N LEU A 88 1.88 -12.49 -8.66
CA LEU A 88 1.02 -12.94 -7.57
C LEU A 88 1.58 -12.56 -6.20
N ARG A 89 2.89 -12.77 -5.97
CA ARG A 89 3.56 -12.42 -4.72
C ARG A 89 3.45 -10.93 -4.40
N ASN A 90 3.69 -10.07 -5.38
CA ASN A 90 3.62 -8.62 -5.20
C ASN A 90 2.19 -8.11 -5.04
N SER A 91 1.23 -8.70 -5.76
CA SER A 91 -0.16 -8.25 -5.73
C SER A 91 -0.94 -8.73 -4.50
N PHE A 92 -0.73 -9.97 -4.05
CA PHE A 92 -1.53 -10.61 -2.98
C PHE A 92 -0.81 -10.86 -1.67
N PHE A 93 0.50 -11.07 -1.68
CA PHE A 93 1.24 -11.54 -0.49
C PHE A 93 2.18 -10.49 0.11
N ASN A 94 2.33 -9.33 -0.53
CA ASN A 94 3.21 -8.29 -0.04
C ASN A 94 2.58 -7.54 1.16
N LYS A 95 2.91 -8.02 2.37
CA LYS A 95 2.49 -7.48 3.68
C LYS A 95 2.83 -6.00 3.86
N ARG A 96 3.80 -5.47 3.10
CA ARG A 96 4.13 -4.03 3.10
C ARG A 96 2.93 -3.17 2.70
N TYR A 97 2.13 -3.65 1.75
CA TYR A 97 1.04 -2.89 1.15
C TYR A 97 -0.36 -3.41 1.49
N ILE A 98 -0.45 -4.65 1.98
CA ILE A 98 -1.72 -5.34 2.23
C ILE A 98 -1.91 -5.44 3.74
N TYR A 99 -2.56 -4.44 4.31
CA TYR A 99 -2.91 -4.42 5.72
C TYR A 99 -4.17 -3.60 5.94
N THR A 100 -4.81 -3.80 7.09
CA THR A 100 -5.99 -3.04 7.49
C THR A 100 -5.63 -2.00 8.52
N ILE A 101 -6.19 -0.80 8.38
CA ILE A 101 -6.14 0.26 9.39
C ILE A 101 -7.50 0.26 10.07
N ARG A 102 -7.53 0.04 11.38
CA ARG A 102 -8.74 0.15 12.20
C ARG A 102 -8.58 1.37 13.09
N VAL A 103 -9.55 2.26 13.05
CA VAL A 103 -9.56 3.48 13.85
C VAL A 103 -10.77 3.42 14.76
N ASN A 104 -10.55 3.46 16.07
CA ASN A 104 -11.60 3.52 17.07
C ASN A 104 -11.30 4.67 18.06
N ARG A 105 -12.17 4.85 19.06
CA ARG A 105 -12.01 5.92 20.05
C ARG A 105 -10.78 5.73 20.95
N ASP A 106 -10.30 4.51 21.16
CA ASP A 106 -9.18 4.28 22.09
C ASP A 106 -7.81 4.33 21.41
N ALA A 107 -7.75 3.92 20.13
CA ALA A 107 -6.52 3.65 19.41
C ALA A 107 -6.68 3.63 17.88
N ILE A 108 -5.54 3.72 17.20
CA ILE A 108 -5.38 3.32 15.80
C ILE A 108 -4.60 2.00 15.75
N SER A 109 -5.21 0.98 15.13
CA SER A 109 -4.59 -0.34 14.95
C SER A 109 -4.19 -0.52 13.49
N ILE A 110 -2.91 -0.81 13.26
CA ILE A 110 -2.35 -1.02 11.93
C ILE A 110 -1.62 -2.35 11.94
N ARG A 111 -2.06 -3.30 11.09
CA ARG A 111 -1.57 -4.69 11.08
C ARG A 111 -1.80 -5.38 12.44
N LYS A 112 -0.72 -5.63 13.19
CA LYS A 112 -0.71 -6.23 14.53
C LYS A 112 -0.39 -5.20 15.62
N ASN A 113 0.00 -3.98 15.23
CA ASN A 113 0.39 -2.94 16.17
C ASN A 113 -0.84 -2.10 16.52
N LYS A 114 -1.01 -1.82 17.81
CA LYS A 114 -2.08 -0.96 18.33
C LYS A 114 -1.43 0.26 18.98
N PHE A 115 -1.81 1.44 18.51
CA PHE A 115 -1.29 2.71 18.98
C PHE A 115 -2.41 3.47 19.68
N TYR A 116 -2.32 3.65 20.99
CA TYR A 116 -3.30 4.42 21.75
C TYR A 116 -3.13 5.92 21.50
N TRP A 117 -4.23 6.66 21.43
CA TRP A 117 -4.17 8.10 21.13
C TRP A 117 -3.34 8.89 22.15
N ARG A 118 -3.38 8.48 23.42
CA ARG A 118 -2.57 9.07 24.50
C ARG A 118 -1.06 8.95 24.28
N ASP A 119 -0.61 7.99 23.48
CA ASP A 119 0.80 7.71 23.20
C ASP A 119 1.27 8.33 21.88
N ILE A 120 0.34 8.93 21.12
CA ILE A 120 0.57 9.56 19.83
C ILE A 120 0.63 11.07 20.02
N VAL A 121 1.76 11.67 19.62
CA VAL A 121 1.92 13.12 19.56
C VAL A 121 1.17 13.66 18.34
N GLU A 122 1.51 13.15 17.17
CA GLU A 122 0.96 13.63 15.90
C GLU A 122 0.85 12.51 14.86
N THR A 123 -0.09 12.68 13.94
CA THR A 123 -0.22 11.86 12.74
C THR A 123 -0.04 12.73 11.52
N CYS A 124 0.75 12.27 10.55
CA CYS A 124 1.05 13.02 9.33
C CYS A 124 0.91 12.14 8.09
N ILE A 125 0.62 12.77 6.96
CA ILE A 125 0.74 12.15 5.65
C ILE A 125 2.03 12.66 5.00
N MET A 126 2.92 11.73 4.66
CA MET A 126 4.14 12.00 3.92
C MET A 126 3.95 11.60 2.46
N TYR A 127 4.36 12.48 1.57
CA TYR A 127 4.46 12.26 0.15
C TYR A 127 5.93 12.22 -0.24
N LYS A 128 6.39 11.13 -0.85
CA LYS A 128 7.79 11.00 -1.29
C LYS A 128 7.83 10.39 -2.68
N TYR A 129 8.67 10.93 -3.56
CA TYR A 129 8.90 10.29 -4.87
C TYR A 129 9.85 9.10 -4.70
N GLU A 130 9.40 7.94 -5.15
CA GLU A 130 10.26 6.76 -5.32
C GLU A 130 10.27 6.45 -6.83
N GLY A 131 11.33 6.90 -7.51
CA GLY A 131 11.41 6.91 -8.96
C GLY A 131 10.44 7.91 -9.59
N ARG A 132 9.59 7.47 -10.53
CA ARG A 132 8.60 8.32 -11.23
C ARG A 132 7.26 8.45 -10.50
N THR A 133 7.07 7.67 -9.43
CA THR A 133 5.80 7.57 -8.70
C THR A 133 5.90 8.28 -7.35
N MET A 134 4.92 9.13 -7.07
CA MET A 134 4.73 9.73 -5.75
C MET A 134 4.05 8.71 -4.84
N ASN A 135 4.79 8.20 -3.86
CA ASN A 135 4.26 7.29 -2.84
C ASN A 135 3.76 8.08 -1.63
N LYS A 136 2.72 7.54 -1.01
CA LYS A 136 2.06 8.13 0.15
C LYS A 136 2.27 7.24 1.37
N TYR A 137 2.53 7.87 2.51
CA TYR A 137 2.75 7.17 3.76
C TYR A 137 1.99 7.85 4.90
N LEU A 138 1.41 7.05 5.78
CA LEU A 138 0.94 7.51 7.09
C LEU A 138 2.11 7.42 8.07
N LEU A 139 2.43 8.53 8.72
CA LEU A 139 3.40 8.62 9.80
C LEU A 139 2.67 8.76 11.13
N ILE A 140 3.07 7.97 12.11
CA ILE A 140 2.60 8.08 13.49
C ILE A 140 3.80 8.46 14.36
N PHE A 141 3.77 9.67 14.91
CA PHE A 141 4.77 10.17 15.85
C PHE A 141 4.34 9.80 17.26
N ARG A 142 5.13 8.96 17.93
CA ARG A 142 4.87 8.54 19.30
C ARG A 142 5.63 9.42 20.30
N LYS A 143 5.19 9.42 21.55
CA LYS A 143 5.82 10.18 22.65
C LYS A 143 7.22 9.69 22.99
N ASP A 144 7.55 8.43 22.67
CA ASP A 144 8.87 7.82 22.84
C ASP A 144 9.83 8.14 21.68
N GLU A 145 9.56 9.21 20.91
CA GLU A 145 10.35 9.66 19.76
C GLU A 145 10.42 8.68 18.58
N ILE A 146 9.72 7.54 18.67
CA ILE A 146 9.64 6.56 17.58
C ILE A 146 8.65 7.04 16.52
N VAL A 147 9.08 7.01 15.25
CA VAL A 147 8.25 7.30 14.10
C VAL A 147 7.92 6.03 13.34
N GLU A 148 6.65 5.68 13.33
CA GLU A 148 6.14 4.51 12.60
C GLU A 148 5.63 4.92 11.22
N LYS A 149 6.14 4.26 10.18
CA LYS A 149 5.85 4.60 8.77
C LYS A 149 5.05 3.48 8.10
N PHE A 150 3.88 3.83 7.60
CA PHE A 150 2.97 2.89 6.93
C PHE A 150 2.67 3.31 5.50
N ASP A 151 2.83 2.38 4.55
CA ASP A 151 2.69 2.62 3.12
C ASP A 151 1.23 2.59 2.66
N LEU A 152 0.73 3.69 2.11
CA LEU A 152 -0.67 3.84 1.70
C LEU A 152 -0.91 3.51 0.21
N TYR A 153 0.10 3.02 -0.52
CA TYR A 153 0.03 2.83 -1.98
C TYR A 153 -1.21 2.06 -2.47
N LYS A 154 -1.63 1.00 -1.76
CA LYS A 154 -2.81 0.19 -2.15
C LYS A 154 -4.14 0.73 -1.60
N PHE A 155 -4.16 1.84 -0.88
CA PHE A 155 -5.40 2.38 -0.32
C PHE A 155 -6.06 3.37 -1.28
N SER A 156 -7.33 3.13 -1.63
CA SER A 156 -8.13 4.03 -2.49
C SER A 156 -8.84 5.15 -1.73
N ILE A 157 -8.47 5.39 -0.46
CA ILE A 157 -9.07 6.45 0.35
C ILE A 157 -8.33 7.76 0.07
N SER A 158 -9.07 8.87 -0.06
CA SER A 158 -8.45 10.18 -0.19
C SER A 158 -7.78 10.59 1.12
N ASP A 159 -6.65 11.30 1.01
CA ASP A 159 -5.86 11.76 2.15
C ASP A 159 -6.70 12.63 3.10
N LYS A 160 -7.60 13.45 2.54
CA LYS A 160 -8.61 14.22 3.28
C LYS A 160 -9.53 13.33 4.10
N LYS A 161 -10.13 12.32 3.49
CA LYS A 161 -11.07 11.41 4.18
C LYS A 161 -10.36 10.57 5.24
N LEU A 162 -9.13 10.12 4.97
CA LEU A 162 -8.31 9.41 5.95
C LEU A 162 -8.01 10.31 7.17
N SER A 163 -7.58 11.54 6.91
CA SER A 163 -7.26 12.52 7.94
C SER A 163 -8.50 12.90 8.77
N GLU A 164 -9.65 13.13 8.13
CA GLU A 164 -10.93 13.39 8.80
C GLU A 164 -11.32 12.23 9.74
N ILE A 165 -11.12 10.97 9.33
CA ILE A 165 -11.41 9.81 10.17
C ILE A 165 -10.48 9.78 11.39
N ILE A 166 -9.18 9.94 11.18
CA ILE A 166 -8.18 9.90 12.27
C ILE A 166 -8.45 11.01 13.29
N GLU A 167 -8.61 12.25 12.83
CA GLU A 167 -8.85 13.40 13.70
C GLU A 167 -10.21 13.30 14.41
N TYR A 168 -11.25 12.77 13.76
CA TYR A 168 -12.54 12.55 14.41
C TYR A 168 -12.44 11.62 15.62
N TYR A 169 -11.72 10.51 15.50
CA TYR A 169 -11.57 9.57 16.62
C TYR A 169 -10.58 10.09 17.67
N LYS A 170 -9.53 10.81 17.26
CA LYS A 170 -8.58 11.46 18.18
C LYS A 170 -9.24 12.54 19.04
N ALA A 171 -10.17 13.32 18.48
CA ALA A 171 -10.87 14.40 19.20
C ALA A 171 -12.00 13.92 20.13
N ASN A 172 -12.49 12.69 19.95
CA ASN A 172 -13.56 12.09 20.75
C ASN A 172 -13.03 11.08 21.80
N ASN A 173 -11.77 11.23 22.19
CA ASN A 173 -11.07 10.44 23.21
C ASN A 173 -10.59 11.36 24.33
#